data_AF-A0A8X9A9A8-F1
#
_entry.id   AF-A0A8X9A9A8-F1
#
_cell.length_a   1.000
_cell.length_b   1.000
_cell.length_c   1.000
_cell.angle_alpha   90.00
_cell.angle_beta   90.00
_cell.angle_gamma   90.00
#
_symmetry.space_group_name_H-M   'P 1'
#
loop_
_entity.id
_entity.type
_entity.pdbx_description
1 polymer ?
#
loop_
_entity_poly.entity_id
_entity_poly.type
_entity_poly.pdbx_seq_one_letter_code
_entity_poly.pdbx_strand_id
1 'polypeptide(L)'
;MSKFDPYDHLNVSLNEDGTLTRYMKLPTTAPNSDSSQAVLSKDVTLNADKKTWMRLYRPSNIPSATRLPVILYFHPGGWIQMSVAETLLHDFSNRTAAEVPSILVAVNFRLAPEHRLPAQYDDAMDAVTWVQNHSTHDPWIRDYADLNRCYLYGASCGANIVYNTALRLPEMKPQPLKIAGTILNQLFIGGKKRTKSELKLATDPYFPLPVIDLLWELALPVGTDRDHRFCNPLKDEAMMEKVKSLGKCLVIGFGGDPLVDRQQELVQMLVERGVQVEARFDDVGFHNIDLIDNRRAMAILSFIKEFGLWILFVYIARPIQLHSAETFQLAILLRRLSKMEQTFIMIKPDGVQRNLVGEIIGRFEKKGFTLKGLKLITVDSAFAERHYADLSAKPFFNGLVEYIVSGPVVAMVWEGKNVVATGRKIIGATNPAESAPGTIRGDYAIDIGRNVIHGSDAVESARKEITLWFPEGIAEWKSSAHHWIYE
;
A
#
# COMPACT_ATOMS: atom_id res chain seq x y z
N MET A 1 -25.23 25.63 11.80
CA MET A 1 -23.98 24.89 11.47
C MET A 1 -23.25 24.74 12.78
N SER A 2 -22.93 23.52 13.22
CA SER A 2 -22.15 23.34 14.45
C SER A 2 -20.84 24.13 14.32
N LYS A 3 -20.39 24.76 15.42
CA LYS A 3 -19.06 25.36 15.50
C LYS A 3 -18.05 24.21 15.52
N PHE A 4 -17.64 23.73 14.35
CA PHE A 4 -16.50 22.82 14.28
C PHE A 4 -15.25 23.64 14.58
N ASP A 5 -14.56 23.29 15.66
CA ASP A 5 -13.29 23.89 16.03
C ASP A 5 -12.16 22.86 15.81
N PRO A 6 -11.23 23.09 14.88
CA PRO A 6 -10.11 22.17 14.65
C PRO A 6 -9.15 22.06 15.85
N TYR A 7 -9.10 23.04 16.76
CA TYR A 7 -8.32 22.97 17.99
C TYR A 7 -8.92 21.94 18.96
N ASP A 8 -10.24 21.99 19.18
CA ASP A 8 -10.96 21.02 20.00
C ASP A 8 -10.84 19.61 19.42
N HIS A 9 -10.95 19.46 18.09
CA HIS A 9 -10.79 18.17 17.40
C HIS A 9 -9.41 17.55 17.62
N LEU A 10 -8.36 18.37 17.64
CA LEU A 10 -6.98 17.95 17.90
C LEU A 10 -6.64 17.87 19.39
N ASN A 11 -7.55 18.30 20.28
CA ASN A 11 -7.35 18.35 21.72
C ASN A 11 -6.12 19.19 22.11
N VAL A 12 -6.01 20.39 21.52
CA VAL A 12 -4.95 21.38 21.76
C VAL A 12 -5.53 22.79 21.88
N SER A 13 -4.80 23.73 22.49
CA SER A 13 -5.13 25.16 22.46
C SER A 13 -3.91 26.01 22.14
N LEU A 14 -4.11 27.07 21.35
CA LEU A 14 -3.08 28.07 21.07
C LEU A 14 -2.95 29.06 22.22
N ASN A 15 -1.73 29.20 22.74
CA ASN A 15 -1.39 30.15 23.80
C ASN A 15 -1.06 31.53 23.21
N GLU A 16 -1.14 32.58 24.02
CA GLU A 16 -0.85 33.96 23.59
C GLU A 16 0.60 34.16 23.08
N ASP A 17 1.53 33.36 23.59
CA ASP A 17 2.94 33.37 23.16
C ASP A 17 3.20 32.59 21.85
N GLY A 18 2.15 32.03 21.24
CA GLY A 18 2.22 31.26 20.01
C GLY A 18 2.59 29.79 20.19
N THR A 19 2.76 29.31 21.42
CA THR A 19 2.97 27.88 21.74
C THR A 19 1.64 27.11 21.82
N LEU A 20 1.69 25.77 21.82
CA LEU A 20 0.50 24.94 22.02
C LEU A 20 0.46 24.28 23.39
N THR A 21 -0.68 24.40 24.06
CA THR A 21 -1.05 23.46 25.13
C THR A 21 -1.64 22.20 24.50
N ARG A 22 -1.10 21.03 24.84
CA ARG A 22 -1.51 19.72 24.31
C ARG A 22 -2.19 18.93 25.43
N TYR A 23 -3.47 18.62 25.27
CA TYR A 23 -4.25 17.95 26.32
C TYR A 23 -4.30 16.43 26.15
N MET A 24 -3.95 15.92 24.97
CA MET A 24 -3.89 14.49 24.73
C MET A 24 -2.80 13.84 25.59
N LYS A 25 -3.21 12.94 26.49
CA LYS A 25 -2.29 12.15 27.34
C LYS A 25 -2.42 10.69 26.97
N LEU A 26 -1.56 10.24 26.07
CA LEU A 26 -1.48 8.83 25.70
C LEU A 26 -0.57 8.07 26.68
N PRO A 27 -0.86 6.78 26.94
CA PRO A 27 0.05 5.96 27.74
C PRO A 27 1.41 5.84 27.05
N THR A 28 2.46 5.75 27.85
CA THR A 28 3.85 5.59 27.36
C THR A 28 4.43 4.27 27.83
N THR A 29 5.26 3.66 26.99
CA THR A 29 5.98 2.43 27.31
C THR A 29 7.47 2.74 27.46
N ALA A 30 8.10 2.22 28.52
CA ALA A 30 9.54 2.31 28.73
C ALA A 30 10.31 1.44 27.72
N PRO A 31 11.59 1.74 27.43
CA PRO A 31 12.39 0.86 26.58
C PRO A 31 12.58 -0.51 27.26
N ASN A 32 12.71 -1.56 26.45
CA ASN A 32 12.78 -2.95 26.92
C ASN A 32 14.19 -3.54 26.78
N SER A 33 14.81 -3.91 27.90
CA SER A 33 16.10 -4.60 27.95
C SER A 33 16.00 -6.10 28.24
N ASP A 34 14.80 -6.66 28.39
CA ASP A 34 14.59 -8.08 28.70
C ASP A 34 14.83 -8.95 27.45
N SER A 35 15.92 -9.71 27.47
CA SER A 35 16.32 -10.63 26.40
C SER A 35 15.36 -11.80 26.18
N SER A 36 14.40 -12.05 27.09
CA SER A 36 13.35 -13.06 26.89
C SER A 36 12.29 -12.61 25.88
N GLN A 37 12.14 -11.31 25.65
CA GLN A 37 11.19 -10.75 24.70
C GLN A 37 11.71 -10.84 23.27
N ALA A 38 10.82 -10.76 22.27
CA ALA A 38 11.19 -10.86 20.86
C ALA A 38 12.04 -9.67 20.36
N VAL A 39 11.83 -8.48 20.94
CA VAL A 39 12.47 -7.23 20.54
C VAL A 39 12.99 -6.49 21.77
N LEU A 40 14.22 -6.00 21.66
CA LEU A 40 14.85 -5.09 22.62
C LEU A 40 14.70 -3.66 22.13
N SER A 41 14.54 -2.72 23.05
CA SER A 41 14.59 -1.29 22.76
C SER A 41 15.42 -0.50 23.77
N LYS A 42 15.98 0.62 23.33
CA LYS A 42 16.73 1.57 24.18
C LYS A 42 16.58 3.00 23.68
N ASP A 43 16.64 3.95 24.60
CA ASP A 43 16.61 5.38 24.30
C ASP A 43 18.03 5.92 24.19
N VAL A 44 18.27 6.79 23.21
CA VAL A 44 19.53 7.50 23.04
C VAL A 44 19.27 8.96 22.74
N THR A 45 20.10 9.84 23.32
CA THR A 45 20.07 11.26 23.02
C THR A 45 20.55 11.49 21.59
N LEU A 46 19.74 12.18 20.79
CA LEU A 46 20.09 12.56 19.43
C LEU A 46 20.85 13.90 19.44
N ASN A 47 20.26 14.90 20.09
CA ASN A 47 20.84 16.23 20.22
C ASN A 47 20.33 16.86 21.51
N ALA A 48 21.25 17.11 22.45
CA ALA A 48 20.92 17.64 23.79
C ALA A 48 20.38 19.07 23.73
N ASP A 49 20.96 19.93 22.88
CA ASP A 49 20.57 21.34 22.76
C ASP A 49 19.16 21.47 22.17
N LYS A 50 18.84 20.63 21.16
CA LYS A 50 17.51 20.56 20.55
C LYS A 50 16.52 19.74 21.38
N LYS A 51 16.98 19.10 22.46
CA LYS A 51 16.20 18.16 23.31
C LYS A 51 15.54 17.03 22.50
N THR A 52 16.18 16.63 21.41
CA THR A 52 15.71 15.50 20.58
C THR A 52 16.40 14.22 21.00
N TRP A 53 15.68 13.11 20.87
CA TRP A 53 16.15 11.77 21.20
C TRP A 53 15.52 10.76 20.24
N MET A 54 15.96 9.52 20.31
CA MET A 54 15.44 8.44 19.48
C MET A 54 15.37 7.15 20.28
N ARG A 55 14.43 6.28 19.91
CA ARG A 55 14.33 4.93 20.42
C ARG A 55 14.79 3.95 19.36
N LEU A 56 15.80 3.17 19.70
CA LEU A 56 16.29 2.08 18.87
C LEU A 56 15.54 0.80 19.23
N TYR A 57 15.22 0.00 18.22
CA TYR A 57 14.64 -1.33 18.37
C TYR A 57 15.46 -2.33 17.57
N ARG A 58 15.64 -3.54 18.11
CA ARG A 58 16.21 -4.67 17.36
C ARG A 58 15.62 -6.00 17.81
N PRO A 59 15.56 -7.02 16.94
CA PRO A 59 15.30 -8.38 17.38
C PRO A 59 16.29 -8.83 18.46
N SER A 60 15.79 -9.56 19.47
CA SER A 60 16.64 -10.11 20.54
C SER A 60 17.54 -11.21 20.02
N ASN A 61 16.97 -12.12 19.22
CA ASN A 61 17.66 -13.28 18.65
C ASN A 61 18.07 -13.00 17.20
N ILE A 62 19.32 -12.59 17.02
CA ILE A 62 19.91 -12.35 15.70
C ILE A 62 20.91 -13.49 15.42
N PRO A 63 20.76 -14.25 14.32
CA PRO A 63 21.72 -15.30 13.99
C PRO A 63 23.14 -14.74 13.88
N SER A 64 24.12 -15.52 14.34
CA SER A 64 25.53 -15.12 14.30
C SER A 64 25.95 -14.69 12.88
N ALA A 65 26.75 -13.62 12.78
CA ALA A 65 27.18 -12.96 11.54
C ALA A 65 26.09 -12.25 10.69
N THR A 66 24.82 -12.21 11.12
CA THR A 66 23.77 -11.49 10.38
C THR A 66 23.81 -9.98 10.64
N ARG A 67 23.92 -9.18 9.57
CA ARG A 67 23.74 -7.72 9.61
C ARG A 67 22.32 -7.37 9.13
N LEU A 68 21.65 -6.50 9.88
CA LEU A 68 20.27 -6.11 9.67
C LEU A 68 20.18 -4.78 8.91
N PRO A 69 19.19 -4.61 8.01
CA PRO A 69 18.88 -3.29 7.47
C PRO A 69 18.54 -2.30 8.59
N VAL A 70 18.81 -1.03 8.37
CA VAL A 70 18.45 0.06 9.30
C VAL A 70 17.26 0.81 8.74
N ILE A 71 16.21 1.03 9.54
CA ILE A 71 15.06 1.83 9.14
C ILE A 71 15.00 3.05 10.06
N LEU A 72 15.19 4.25 9.52
CA LEU A 72 14.96 5.50 10.25
C LEU A 72 13.48 5.87 10.13
N TYR A 73 12.76 5.75 11.24
CA TYR A 73 11.31 5.93 11.30
C TYR A 73 10.91 7.29 11.89
N PHE A 74 9.97 7.96 11.21
CA PHE A 74 9.40 9.24 11.61
C PHE A 74 7.88 9.10 11.77
N HIS A 75 7.40 9.39 12.97
CA HIS A 75 6.03 9.13 13.39
C HIS A 75 5.00 10.12 12.78
N PRO A 76 3.70 9.75 12.75
CA PRO A 76 2.60 10.66 12.42
C PRO A 76 2.33 11.64 13.57
N GLY A 77 1.28 12.45 13.48
CA GLY A 77 0.94 13.44 14.52
C GLY A 77 0.89 14.89 14.03
N GLY A 78 0.87 15.10 12.71
CA GLY A 78 0.66 16.42 12.10
C GLY A 78 1.69 17.47 12.51
N TRP A 79 2.95 17.07 12.77
CA TRP A 79 4.04 17.90 13.32
C TRP A 79 3.82 18.46 14.72
N ILE A 80 2.60 18.45 15.25
CA ILE A 80 2.26 19.15 16.49
C ILE A 80 2.16 18.22 17.69
N GLN A 81 2.09 16.90 17.51
CA GLN A 81 1.86 15.96 18.63
C GLN A 81 2.49 14.58 18.38
N MET A 82 2.25 13.69 19.35
CA MET A 82 2.81 12.33 19.48
C MET A 82 4.28 12.27 19.89
N SER A 83 4.65 11.11 20.41
CA SER A 83 6.03 10.78 20.78
C SER A 83 6.28 9.29 20.55
N VAL A 84 7.50 8.93 20.16
CA VAL A 84 7.88 7.51 19.99
C VAL A 84 7.89 6.72 21.32
N ALA A 85 7.72 7.41 22.46
CA ALA A 85 7.50 6.77 23.75
C ALA A 85 6.05 6.30 23.97
N GLU A 86 5.08 6.85 23.25
CA GLU A 86 3.67 6.49 23.40
C GLU A 86 3.46 5.01 23.02
N THR A 87 2.70 4.28 23.83
CA THR A 87 2.54 2.82 23.74
C THR A 87 2.11 2.40 22.33
N LEU A 88 1.21 3.14 21.71
CA LEU A 88 0.77 2.91 20.34
C LEU A 88 1.94 2.87 19.33
N LEU A 89 2.79 3.91 19.36
CA LEU A 89 3.94 4.01 18.46
C LEU A 89 5.08 3.08 18.88
N HIS A 90 5.22 2.80 20.16
CA HIS A 90 6.16 1.82 20.69
C HIS A 90 5.82 0.41 20.20
N ASP A 91 4.55 0.02 20.27
CA ASP A 91 4.07 -1.30 19.84
C ASP A 91 4.18 -1.46 18.31
N PHE A 92 3.85 -0.41 17.55
CA PHE A 92 4.08 -0.37 16.12
C PHE A 92 5.58 -0.56 15.78
N SER A 93 6.46 0.13 16.50
CA SER A 93 7.91 0.08 16.29
C SER A 93 8.49 -1.29 16.66
N ASN A 94 8.06 -1.88 17.77
CA ASN A 94 8.40 -3.25 18.15
C ASN A 94 7.97 -4.24 17.06
N ARG A 95 6.71 -4.17 16.63
CA ARG A 95 6.18 -5.07 15.61
C ARG A 95 6.92 -4.93 14.28
N THR A 96 7.25 -3.70 13.89
CA THR A 96 8.04 -3.42 12.68
C THR A 96 9.40 -4.10 12.76
N ALA A 97 10.14 -3.93 13.87
CA ALA A 97 11.45 -4.55 14.04
C ALA A 97 11.41 -6.09 14.08
N ALA A 98 10.30 -6.67 14.55
CA ALA A 98 10.09 -8.12 14.59
C ALA A 98 9.72 -8.69 13.20
N GLU A 99 8.72 -8.14 12.54
CA GLU A 99 8.16 -8.65 11.28
C GLU A 99 9.03 -8.35 10.06
N VAL A 100 9.74 -7.21 10.13
CA VAL A 100 10.77 -6.77 9.20
C VAL A 100 12.10 -6.78 9.98
N PRO A 101 12.84 -7.91 10.02
CA PRO A 101 14.06 -8.04 10.81
C PRO A 101 15.06 -6.93 10.49
N SER A 102 15.08 -5.90 11.31
CA SER A 102 15.76 -4.63 11.08
C SER A 102 16.14 -3.98 12.40
N ILE A 103 17.10 -3.06 12.35
CA ILE A 103 17.27 -2.08 13.41
C ILE A 103 16.38 -0.90 13.06
N LEU A 104 15.32 -0.70 13.82
CA LEU A 104 14.44 0.45 13.67
C LEU A 104 14.93 1.57 14.58
N VAL A 105 15.14 2.75 14.00
CA VAL A 105 15.55 3.98 14.68
C VAL A 105 14.37 4.94 14.65
N ALA A 106 13.54 4.93 15.69
CA ALA A 106 12.36 5.78 15.79
C ALA A 106 12.75 7.16 16.35
N VAL A 107 12.59 8.23 15.56
CA VAL A 107 13.07 9.57 15.88
C VAL A 107 11.99 10.38 16.59
N ASN A 108 12.31 10.93 17.77
CA ASN A 108 11.44 11.87 18.49
C ASN A 108 11.89 13.31 18.19
N PHE A 109 11.34 13.87 17.12
CA PHE A 109 11.68 15.20 16.60
C PHE A 109 10.95 16.33 17.33
N ARG A 110 11.40 17.58 17.14
CA ARG A 110 10.76 18.77 17.72
C ARG A 110 9.37 19.03 17.13
N LEU A 111 8.43 19.54 17.92
CA LEU A 111 7.06 19.77 17.47
C LEU A 111 6.81 21.24 17.10
N ALA A 112 5.88 21.43 16.16
CA ALA A 112 5.32 22.73 15.80
C ALA A 112 4.17 23.10 16.75
N PRO A 113 3.85 24.40 16.91
CA PRO A 113 4.43 25.58 16.29
C PRO A 113 5.71 26.11 16.95
N GLU A 114 6.11 25.58 18.11
CA GLU A 114 7.32 26.01 18.84
C GLU A 114 8.57 25.88 17.98
N HIS A 115 8.59 24.85 17.12
CA HIS A 115 9.60 24.63 16.12
C HIS A 115 8.95 24.34 14.76
N ARG A 116 8.54 25.39 14.04
CA ARG A 116 8.01 25.29 12.67
C ARG A 116 9.02 24.65 11.71
N LEU A 117 8.53 24.10 10.60
CA LEU A 117 9.35 23.62 9.50
C LEU A 117 10.32 24.73 9.06
N PRO A 118 11.63 24.46 8.85
CA PRO A 118 12.23 23.15 8.58
C PRO A 118 12.78 22.38 9.80
N ALA A 119 12.49 22.76 11.06
CA ALA A 119 13.16 22.20 12.23
C ALA A 119 13.17 20.66 12.29
N GLN A 120 12.05 20.02 11.96
CA GLN A 120 11.89 18.57 11.94
C GLN A 120 12.73 17.89 10.86
N TYR A 121 12.94 18.59 9.74
CA TYR A 121 13.83 18.09 8.71
C TYR A 121 15.28 18.16 9.15
N ASP A 122 15.67 19.21 9.87
CA ASP A 122 17.02 19.31 10.45
C ASP A 122 17.23 18.20 11.50
N ASP A 123 16.21 17.88 12.31
CA ASP A 123 16.26 16.76 13.27
C ASP A 123 16.39 15.41 12.56
N ALA A 124 15.77 15.26 11.38
CA ALA A 124 15.93 14.08 10.56
C ALA A 124 17.36 13.94 9.99
N MET A 125 17.97 15.06 9.59
CA MET A 125 19.36 15.09 9.14
C MET A 125 20.33 14.80 10.29
N ASP A 126 20.05 15.29 11.51
CA ASP A 126 20.78 14.91 12.72
C ASP A 126 20.70 13.39 12.93
N ALA A 127 19.53 12.78 12.77
CA ALA A 127 19.35 11.33 12.94
C ALA A 127 20.14 10.50 11.93
N VAL A 128 20.14 10.90 10.65
CA VAL A 128 20.96 10.26 9.61
C VAL A 128 22.45 10.37 9.96
N THR A 129 22.90 11.56 10.36
CA THR A 129 24.28 11.82 10.77
C THR A 129 24.67 11.02 12.01
N TRP A 130 23.75 10.88 12.97
CA TRP A 130 23.97 10.11 14.18
C TRP A 130 24.24 8.65 13.86
N VAL A 131 23.41 8.01 13.03
CA VAL A 131 23.60 6.60 12.62
C VAL A 131 24.95 6.43 11.88
N GLN A 132 25.31 7.38 11.03
CA GLN A 132 26.60 7.36 10.32
C GLN A 132 27.80 7.42 11.28
N ASN A 133 27.78 8.34 12.24
CA ASN A 133 28.90 8.59 13.17
C ASN A 133 29.01 7.53 14.28
N HIS A 134 27.90 6.87 14.64
CA HIS A 134 27.87 5.85 15.69
C HIS A 134 28.07 4.43 15.16
N SER A 135 28.43 4.29 13.88
CA SER A 135 28.83 3.03 13.24
C SER A 135 29.96 2.28 13.96
N THR A 136 30.75 2.97 14.79
CA THR A 136 31.83 2.38 15.59
C THR A 136 31.61 2.50 17.11
N HIS A 137 30.59 3.23 17.57
CA HIS A 137 30.44 3.63 18.98
C HIS A 137 29.21 3.01 19.65
N ASP A 138 28.07 2.94 18.97
CA ASP A 138 26.89 2.29 19.54
C ASP A 138 26.96 0.78 19.29
N PRO A 139 26.89 -0.10 20.31
CA PRO A 139 27.03 -1.54 20.11
C PRO A 139 25.98 -2.12 19.16
N TRP A 140 24.76 -1.57 19.13
CA TRP A 140 23.72 -2.11 18.24
C TRP A 140 23.99 -1.76 16.79
N ILE A 141 24.41 -0.52 16.52
CA ILE A 141 24.78 -0.10 15.17
C ILE A 141 26.09 -0.78 14.73
N ARG A 142 27.12 -0.75 15.58
CA ARG A 142 28.44 -1.32 15.29
C ARG A 142 28.38 -2.81 15.00
N ASP A 143 27.62 -3.58 15.78
CA ASP A 143 27.67 -5.05 15.72
C ASP A 143 26.60 -5.63 14.79
N TYR A 144 25.44 -4.98 14.65
CA TYR A 144 24.30 -5.55 13.93
C TYR A 144 23.84 -4.74 12.71
N ALA A 145 24.21 -3.47 12.51
CA ALA A 145 23.69 -2.68 11.39
C ALA A 145 24.39 -2.93 10.05
N ASP A 146 23.61 -3.09 8.98
CA ASP A 146 24.07 -3.00 7.61
C ASP A 146 23.82 -1.59 7.05
N LEU A 147 24.87 -0.77 7.07
CA LEU A 147 24.80 0.63 6.60
C LEU A 147 24.69 0.76 5.07
N ASN A 148 24.77 -0.34 4.31
CA ASN A 148 24.46 -0.35 2.88
C ASN A 148 22.97 -0.55 2.59
N ARG A 149 22.18 -0.96 3.60
CA ARG A 149 20.74 -1.22 3.52
C ARG A 149 20.00 -0.35 4.54
N CYS A 150 20.12 0.97 4.40
CA CYS A 150 19.34 1.91 5.20
C CYS A 150 18.09 2.39 4.45
N TYR A 151 16.99 2.57 5.17
CA TYR A 151 15.73 3.06 4.61
C TYR A 151 15.23 4.23 5.43
N LEU A 152 14.67 5.22 4.76
CA LEU A 152 13.87 6.24 5.41
C LEU A 152 12.42 5.79 5.39
N TYR A 153 11.75 5.80 6.53
CA TYR A 153 10.34 5.45 6.65
C TYR A 153 9.60 6.52 7.42
N GLY A 154 8.50 7.02 6.86
CA GLY A 154 7.62 7.92 7.60
C GLY A 154 6.14 7.62 7.32
N ALA A 155 5.31 7.96 8.31
CA ALA A 155 3.85 7.91 8.21
C ALA A 155 3.25 9.32 8.36
N SER A 156 2.26 9.67 7.54
CA SER A 156 1.60 11.00 7.57
C SER A 156 2.61 12.16 7.46
N CYS A 157 2.68 13.06 8.44
CA CYS A 157 3.70 14.13 8.50
C CYS A 157 5.14 13.57 8.54
N GLY A 158 5.35 12.40 9.14
CA GLY A 158 6.62 11.69 9.12
C GLY A 158 7.06 11.32 7.70
N ALA A 159 6.11 10.94 6.83
CA ALA A 159 6.39 10.69 5.42
C ALA A 159 6.86 11.98 4.71
N ASN A 160 6.29 13.13 5.06
CA ASN A 160 6.71 14.42 4.53
C ASN A 160 8.13 14.79 5.02
N ILE A 161 8.42 14.48 6.28
CA ILE A 161 9.77 14.62 6.84
C ILE A 161 10.76 13.79 6.01
N VAL A 162 10.53 12.48 5.83
CA VAL A 162 11.49 11.65 5.09
C VAL A 162 11.60 11.98 3.61
N TYR A 163 10.51 12.43 2.97
CA TYR A 163 10.56 12.97 1.60
C TYR A 163 11.54 14.13 1.50
N ASN A 164 11.40 15.11 2.39
CA ASN A 164 12.25 16.30 2.42
C ASN A 164 13.68 15.99 2.91
N THR A 165 13.87 14.99 3.77
CA THR A 165 15.20 14.50 4.19
C THR A 165 15.93 13.89 3.01
N ALA A 166 15.26 13.02 2.24
CA ALA A 166 15.85 12.36 1.08
C ALA A 166 16.32 13.36 0.01
N LEU A 167 15.59 14.45 -0.18
CA LEU A 167 15.97 15.56 -1.09
C LEU A 167 17.22 16.34 -0.64
N ARG A 168 17.52 16.33 0.67
CA ARG A 168 18.69 17.01 1.25
C ARG A 168 19.93 16.13 1.34
N LEU A 169 19.80 14.81 1.28
CA LEU A 169 20.94 13.89 1.40
C LEU A 169 22.10 14.16 0.43
N PRO A 170 21.89 14.56 -0.85
CA PRO A 170 23.01 14.87 -1.75
C PRO A 170 23.88 16.04 -1.31
N GLU A 171 23.37 16.91 -0.43
CA GLU A 171 24.11 18.05 0.12
C GLU A 171 25.02 17.60 1.28
N MET A 172 24.81 16.40 1.82
CA MET A 172 25.71 15.76 2.78
C MET A 172 26.87 15.03 2.07
N LYS A 173 27.91 14.70 2.83
CA LYS A 173 28.88 13.65 2.46
C LYS A 173 28.55 12.35 3.21
N PRO A 174 27.47 11.61 2.85
CA PRO A 174 27.11 10.39 3.56
C PRO A 174 28.07 9.27 3.15
N GLN A 175 29.13 9.08 3.92
CA GLN A 175 29.94 7.87 3.89
C GLN A 175 30.25 7.46 5.33
N PRO A 176 29.91 6.22 5.75
CA PRO A 176 29.63 5.04 4.93
C PRO A 176 28.13 4.70 4.69
N LEU A 177 27.17 5.54 5.11
CA LEU A 177 25.73 5.20 5.07
C LEU A 177 25.11 5.36 3.67
N LYS A 178 24.39 4.35 3.20
CA LYS A 178 23.62 4.37 1.93
C LYS A 178 22.13 4.19 2.18
N ILE A 179 21.34 5.19 1.78
CA ILE A 179 19.88 5.07 1.71
C ILE A 179 19.50 4.26 0.47
N ALA A 180 18.98 3.06 0.69
CA ALA A 180 18.55 2.11 -0.33
C ALA A 180 17.12 2.37 -0.83
N GLY A 181 16.29 3.05 -0.03
CA GLY A 181 14.95 3.48 -0.44
C GLY A 181 14.23 4.34 0.60
N THR A 182 13.13 4.94 0.16
CA THR A 182 12.27 5.83 0.93
C THR A 182 10.84 5.27 0.95
N ILE A 183 10.26 5.13 2.14
CA ILE A 183 8.92 4.59 2.36
C ILE A 183 8.02 5.73 2.84
N LEU A 184 7.01 6.05 2.03
CA LEU A 184 6.06 7.13 2.21
C LEU A 184 4.68 6.54 2.51
N ASN A 185 4.37 6.31 3.78
CA ASN A 185 3.06 5.81 4.21
C ASN A 185 2.09 6.97 4.44
N GLN A 186 1.05 7.06 3.60
CA GLN A 186 -0.02 8.06 3.69
C GLN A 186 0.53 9.49 3.74
N LEU A 187 1.36 9.83 2.75
CA LEU A 187 2.12 11.07 2.74
C LEU A 187 1.24 12.30 2.97
N PHE A 188 1.58 13.09 4.00
CA PHE A 188 0.91 14.36 4.28
C PHE A 188 1.54 15.49 3.45
N ILE A 189 0.90 15.78 2.32
CA ILE A 189 1.16 16.94 1.46
C ILE A 189 -0.13 17.71 1.21
N GLY A 190 -0.02 18.96 0.77
CA GLY A 190 -1.13 19.88 0.62
C GLY A 190 -0.98 20.79 -0.59
N GLY A 191 -1.79 21.85 -0.59
CA GLY A 191 -1.82 22.86 -1.64
C GLY A 191 -2.95 23.85 -1.39
N LYS A 192 -2.85 25.03 -1.99
CA LYS A 192 -3.90 26.07 -1.85
C LYS A 192 -5.19 25.67 -2.55
N LYS A 193 -5.07 25.13 -3.76
CA LYS A 193 -6.21 24.59 -4.53
C LYS A 193 -6.58 23.21 -4.00
N ARG A 194 -7.87 22.98 -3.74
CA ARG A 194 -8.36 21.70 -3.26
C ARG A 194 -8.43 20.65 -4.36
N THR A 195 -8.12 19.41 -4.01
CA THR A 195 -8.33 18.24 -4.87
C THR A 195 -9.77 17.73 -4.78
N LYS A 196 -10.13 16.72 -5.58
CA LYS A 196 -11.48 16.14 -5.55
C LYS A 196 -11.68 15.35 -4.26
N SER A 197 -10.68 14.58 -3.83
CA SER A 197 -10.69 13.83 -2.56
C SER A 197 -10.89 14.74 -1.36
N GLU A 198 -10.18 15.87 -1.29
CA GLU A 198 -10.31 16.86 -0.22
C GLU A 198 -11.72 17.44 -0.14
N LEU A 199 -12.32 17.80 -1.29
CA LEU A 199 -13.69 18.33 -1.32
C LEU A 199 -14.73 17.26 -0.98
N LYS A 200 -14.54 16.02 -1.47
CA LYS A 200 -15.43 14.89 -1.20
C LYS A 200 -15.42 14.50 0.28
N LEU A 201 -14.24 14.56 0.92
CA LEU A 201 -14.01 14.16 2.31
C LEU A 201 -13.85 15.40 3.22
N ALA A 202 -14.50 16.51 2.85
CA ALA A 202 -14.31 17.79 3.53
C ALA A 202 -14.65 17.75 5.03
N THR A 203 -15.61 16.91 5.38
CA THR A 203 -16.12 16.68 6.74
C THR A 203 -15.78 15.27 7.24
N ASP A 204 -14.65 14.71 6.80
CA ASP A 204 -14.17 13.41 7.31
C ASP A 204 -14.15 13.40 8.85
N PRO A 205 -14.65 12.34 9.51
CA PRO A 205 -14.78 12.33 10.97
C PRO A 205 -13.44 12.29 11.71
N TYR A 206 -12.34 11.92 11.06
CA TYR A 206 -11.02 11.82 11.68
C TYR A 206 -10.09 12.94 11.20
N PHE A 207 -10.18 13.30 9.92
CA PHE A 207 -9.24 14.20 9.27
C PHE A 207 -9.90 15.25 8.36
N PRO A 208 -10.82 16.08 8.88
CA PRO A 208 -11.56 17.05 8.06
C PRO A 208 -10.68 18.22 7.60
N LEU A 209 -11.12 18.96 6.57
CA LEU A 209 -10.29 20.03 5.98
C LEU A 209 -9.87 21.14 6.95
N PRO A 210 -10.70 21.62 7.89
CA PRO A 210 -10.25 22.65 8.84
C PRO A 210 -9.11 22.16 9.74
N VAL A 211 -9.07 20.85 10.05
CA VAL A 211 -7.96 20.23 10.80
C VAL A 211 -6.70 20.19 9.93
N ILE A 212 -6.83 19.75 8.67
CA ILE A 212 -5.70 19.74 7.71
C ILE A 212 -5.12 21.15 7.54
N ASP A 213 -5.98 22.17 7.42
CA ASP A 213 -5.57 23.56 7.28
C ASP A 213 -4.83 24.06 8.52
N LEU A 214 -5.37 23.79 9.71
CA LEU A 214 -4.75 24.17 10.98
C LEU A 214 -3.38 23.53 11.15
N LEU A 215 -3.22 22.23 10.81
CA LEU A 215 -1.94 21.55 10.91
C LEU A 215 -0.88 22.20 10.01
N TRP A 216 -1.24 22.61 8.78
CA TRP A 216 -0.34 23.36 7.91
C TRP A 216 -0.04 24.76 8.45
N GLU A 217 -1.05 25.46 8.97
CA GLU A 217 -0.89 26.78 9.57
C GLU A 217 0.09 26.76 10.76
N LEU A 218 0.03 25.72 11.59
CA LEU A 218 0.92 25.56 12.74
C LEU A 218 2.33 25.10 12.33
N ALA A 219 2.46 24.30 11.27
CA ALA A 219 3.74 23.71 10.85
C ALA A 219 4.58 24.59 9.92
N LEU A 220 3.95 25.33 8.99
CA LEU A 220 4.68 26.11 7.98
C LEU A 220 5.40 27.34 8.58
N PRO A 221 6.42 27.87 7.89
CA PRO A 221 6.99 29.17 8.25
C PRO A 221 5.91 30.27 8.29
N VAL A 222 6.01 31.18 9.26
CA VAL A 222 5.06 32.29 9.42
C VAL A 222 5.02 33.14 8.15
N GLY A 223 3.81 33.52 7.72
CA GLY A 223 3.61 34.35 6.53
C GLY A 223 3.66 33.60 5.20
N THR A 224 3.73 32.26 5.22
CA THR A 224 3.65 31.43 4.01
C THR A 224 2.25 30.83 3.84
N ASP A 225 1.95 30.35 2.63
CA ASP A 225 0.71 29.63 2.34
C ASP A 225 0.99 28.16 1.98
N ARG A 226 -0.07 27.42 1.67
CA ARG A 226 0.02 25.98 1.40
C ARG A 226 0.60 25.62 0.03
N ASP A 227 0.92 26.60 -0.83
CA ASP A 227 1.76 26.33 -2.01
C ASP A 227 3.26 26.48 -1.69
N HIS A 228 3.62 26.76 -0.44
CA HIS A 228 5.01 26.65 0.04
C HIS A 228 5.55 25.23 -0.20
N ARG A 229 6.82 25.13 -0.60
CA ARG A 229 7.49 23.87 -1.02
C ARG A 229 7.41 22.70 -0.03
N PHE A 230 7.30 22.99 1.27
CA PHE A 230 7.16 21.98 2.32
C PHE A 230 5.77 21.34 2.36
N CYS A 231 4.75 22.08 1.88
CA CYS A 231 3.37 21.63 1.79
C CYS A 231 3.08 21.04 0.41
N ASN A 232 3.42 21.78 -0.65
CA ASN A 232 3.09 21.42 -2.02
C ASN A 232 4.36 21.14 -2.85
N PRO A 233 4.86 19.89 -2.88
CA PRO A 233 6.06 19.54 -3.64
C PRO A 233 5.90 19.70 -5.16
N LEU A 234 4.66 19.78 -5.65
CA LEU A 234 4.36 19.96 -7.09
C LEU A 234 4.48 21.42 -7.55
N LYS A 235 4.76 22.36 -6.63
CA LYS A 235 4.95 23.78 -6.94
C LYS A 235 6.41 24.25 -6.88
N ASP A 236 7.34 23.37 -6.52
CA ASP A 236 8.76 23.69 -6.42
C ASP A 236 9.56 22.90 -7.47
N GLU A 237 9.83 23.55 -8.61
CA GLU A 237 10.61 22.95 -9.70
C GLU A 237 12.03 22.56 -9.26
N ALA A 238 12.66 23.34 -8.38
CA ALA A 238 14.01 23.06 -7.90
C ALA A 238 14.04 21.79 -7.03
N MET A 239 13.01 21.54 -6.22
CA MET A 239 12.84 20.28 -5.51
C MET A 239 12.53 19.13 -6.46
N MET A 240 11.71 19.36 -7.49
CA MET A 240 11.37 18.33 -8.50
C MET A 240 12.59 17.83 -9.28
N GLU A 241 13.64 18.65 -9.48
CA GLU A 241 14.90 18.18 -10.08
C GLU A 241 15.69 17.24 -9.16
N LYS A 242 15.51 17.37 -7.84
CA LYS A 242 16.22 16.57 -6.85
C LYS A 242 15.56 15.22 -6.56
N VAL A 243 14.36 14.94 -7.06
CA VAL A 243 13.56 13.75 -6.67
C VAL A 243 14.22 12.40 -6.95
N LYS A 244 15.21 12.34 -7.85
CA LYS A 244 16.02 11.14 -8.04
C LYS A 244 16.82 10.74 -6.79
N SER A 245 17.08 11.67 -5.88
CA SER A 245 17.76 11.40 -4.60
C SER A 245 16.90 10.59 -3.62
N LEU A 246 15.58 10.47 -3.85
CA LEU A 246 14.74 9.59 -3.05
C LEU A 246 15.12 8.11 -3.20
N GLY A 247 15.85 7.76 -4.26
CA GLY A 247 16.16 6.37 -4.59
C GLY A 247 14.90 5.61 -5.01
N LYS A 248 14.78 4.36 -4.59
CA LYS A 248 13.53 3.60 -4.74
C LYS A 248 12.50 4.11 -3.75
N CYS A 249 11.25 4.22 -4.15
CA CYS A 249 10.16 4.68 -3.30
C CYS A 249 9.08 3.61 -3.15
N LEU A 250 8.62 3.39 -1.93
CA LEU A 250 7.33 2.73 -1.66
C LEU A 250 6.34 3.81 -1.22
N VAL A 251 5.25 3.99 -1.94
CA VAL A 251 4.19 4.95 -1.59
C VAL A 251 2.91 4.20 -1.27
N ILE A 252 2.38 4.40 -0.07
CA ILE A 252 1.19 3.71 0.42
C ILE A 252 0.09 4.74 0.68
N GLY A 253 -1.15 4.47 0.29
CA GLY A 253 -2.29 5.36 0.53
C GLY A 253 -3.63 4.64 0.51
N PHE A 254 -4.69 5.33 0.94
CA PHE A 254 -6.03 4.76 1.07
C PHE A 254 -7.11 5.68 0.47
N GLY A 255 -8.15 5.10 -0.13
CA GLY A 255 -9.19 5.86 -0.85
C GLY A 255 -10.05 6.78 0.02
N GLY A 256 -10.17 6.50 1.32
CA GLY A 256 -10.82 7.38 2.30
C GLY A 256 -9.87 8.35 3.00
N ASP A 257 -8.62 8.51 2.55
CA ASP A 257 -7.75 9.60 2.97
C ASP A 257 -8.06 10.86 2.14
N PRO A 258 -8.43 12.01 2.75
CA PRO A 258 -8.63 13.27 2.03
C PRO A 258 -7.44 13.67 1.14
N LEU A 259 -6.22 13.24 1.46
CA LEU A 259 -5.00 13.57 0.75
C LEU A 259 -4.67 12.60 -0.40
N VAL A 260 -5.49 11.57 -0.64
CA VAL A 260 -5.17 10.49 -1.60
C VAL A 260 -4.90 11.00 -3.02
N ASP A 261 -5.66 12.00 -3.51
CA ASP A 261 -5.40 12.59 -4.83
C ASP A 261 -4.00 13.20 -4.90
N ARG A 262 -3.57 13.90 -3.84
CA ARG A 262 -2.23 14.51 -3.79
C ARG A 262 -1.13 13.45 -3.75
N GLN A 263 -1.35 12.38 -3.00
CA GLN A 263 -0.43 11.25 -2.93
C GLN A 263 -0.28 10.57 -4.29
N GLN A 264 -1.37 10.41 -5.05
CA GLN A 264 -1.37 9.87 -6.40
C GLN A 264 -0.71 10.81 -7.41
N GLU A 265 -0.98 12.12 -7.33
CA GLU A 265 -0.32 13.14 -8.15
C GLU A 265 1.20 13.16 -7.91
N LEU A 266 1.66 13.01 -6.66
CA LEU A 266 3.08 12.88 -6.37
C LEU A 266 3.67 11.62 -7.01
N VAL A 267 2.99 10.47 -6.91
CA VAL A 267 3.45 9.23 -7.55
C VAL A 267 3.61 9.42 -9.05
N GLN A 268 2.65 10.08 -9.70
CA GLN A 268 2.74 10.40 -11.12
C GLN A 268 3.97 11.25 -11.42
N MET A 269 4.18 12.34 -10.67
CA MET A 269 5.34 13.21 -10.83
C MET A 269 6.66 12.45 -10.64
N LEU A 270 6.78 11.62 -9.61
CA LEU A 270 7.97 10.81 -9.34
C LEU A 270 8.28 9.86 -10.50
N VAL A 271 7.26 9.19 -11.05
CA VAL A 271 7.40 8.27 -12.19
C VAL A 271 7.82 9.04 -13.44
N GLU A 272 7.20 10.18 -13.74
CA GLU A 272 7.55 11.04 -14.87
C GLU A 272 9.00 11.55 -14.80
N ARG A 273 9.53 11.75 -13.58
CA ARG A 273 10.94 12.13 -13.33
C ARG A 273 11.89 10.93 -13.25
N GLY A 274 11.42 9.72 -13.52
CA GLY A 274 12.24 8.50 -13.60
C GLY A 274 12.64 7.92 -12.24
N VAL A 275 11.92 8.25 -11.17
CA VAL A 275 12.09 7.61 -9.86
C VAL A 275 11.46 6.22 -9.91
N GLN A 276 12.12 5.22 -9.32
CA GLN A 276 11.53 3.88 -9.19
C GLN A 276 10.50 3.89 -8.08
N VAL A 277 9.21 3.80 -8.43
CA VAL A 277 8.11 3.88 -7.46
C VAL A 277 7.30 2.59 -7.45
N GLU A 278 7.16 2.02 -6.26
CA GLU A 278 6.15 1.02 -5.93
C GLU A 278 4.98 1.71 -5.24
N ALA A 279 3.85 1.86 -5.93
CA ALA A 279 2.64 2.45 -5.36
C ALA A 279 1.65 1.40 -4.87
N ARG A 280 1.18 1.49 -3.62
CA ARG A 280 0.20 0.60 -2.97
C ARG A 280 -0.98 1.45 -2.47
N PHE A 281 -2.00 1.60 -3.32
CA PHE A 281 -3.25 2.24 -2.95
C PHE A 281 -4.36 1.20 -2.78
N ASP A 282 -5.09 1.29 -1.68
CA ASP A 282 -6.30 0.49 -1.43
C ASP A 282 -7.51 1.43 -1.35
N ASP A 283 -8.59 1.10 -2.06
CA ASP A 283 -9.80 1.93 -2.08
C ASP A 283 -10.48 2.03 -0.70
N VAL A 284 -10.22 1.06 0.19
CA VAL A 284 -10.83 0.96 1.52
C VAL A 284 -9.79 1.29 2.60
N GLY A 285 -10.04 2.36 3.34
CA GLY A 285 -9.27 2.79 4.49
C GLY A 285 -9.39 4.30 4.67
N PHE A 286 -8.81 4.83 5.73
CA PHE A 286 -8.76 6.27 6.03
C PHE A 286 -7.37 6.64 6.56
N HIS A 287 -7.13 7.93 6.75
CA HIS A 287 -5.83 8.43 7.17
C HIS A 287 -5.38 7.85 8.53
N ASN A 288 -4.16 7.32 8.60
CA ASN A 288 -3.56 6.59 9.73
C ASN A 288 -4.34 5.35 10.20
N ILE A 289 -5.10 4.69 9.31
CA ILE A 289 -5.84 3.46 9.64
C ILE A 289 -4.95 2.37 10.28
N ASP A 290 -3.68 2.30 9.91
CA ASP A 290 -2.68 1.36 10.41
C ASP A 290 -2.32 1.55 11.89
N LEU A 291 -2.68 2.68 12.50
CA LEU A 291 -2.56 2.85 13.94
C LEU A 291 -3.63 2.09 14.73
N ILE A 292 -4.80 1.82 14.14
CA ILE A 292 -5.93 1.24 14.87
C ILE A 292 -6.42 -0.09 14.29
N ASP A 293 -6.11 -0.39 13.03
CA ASP A 293 -6.41 -1.66 12.39
C ASP A 293 -5.13 -2.51 12.24
N ASN A 294 -5.04 -3.57 13.05
CA ASN A 294 -3.90 -4.48 13.04
C ASN A 294 -3.73 -5.23 11.71
N ARG A 295 -4.81 -5.51 10.96
CA ARG A 295 -4.70 -6.19 9.66
C ARG A 295 -4.08 -5.25 8.63
N ARG A 296 -4.49 -3.98 8.63
CA ARG A 296 -3.88 -2.95 7.78
C ARG A 296 -2.42 -2.69 8.16
N ALA A 297 -2.12 -2.61 9.45
CA ALA A 297 -0.73 -2.53 9.92
C ALA A 297 0.12 -3.69 9.41
N MET A 298 -0.36 -4.94 9.55
CA MET A 298 0.38 -6.12 9.05
C MET A 298 0.55 -6.13 7.53
N ALA A 299 -0.45 -5.66 6.78
CA ALA A 299 -0.33 -5.52 5.32
C ALA A 299 0.77 -4.50 4.94
N ILE A 300 0.84 -3.36 5.62
CA ILE A 300 1.90 -2.36 5.42
C ILE A 300 3.27 -2.95 5.75
N LEU A 301 3.39 -3.69 6.85
CA LEU A 301 4.65 -4.36 7.20
C LEU A 301 5.06 -5.41 6.15
N SER A 302 4.09 -6.13 5.56
CA SER A 302 4.36 -7.01 4.41
C SER A 302 4.92 -6.23 3.22
N PHE A 303 4.32 -5.09 2.87
CA PHE A 303 4.82 -4.26 1.77
C PHE A 303 6.23 -3.73 2.04
N ILE A 304 6.52 -3.29 3.27
CA ILE A 304 7.86 -2.84 3.67
C ILE A 304 8.87 -3.99 3.59
N LYS A 305 8.48 -5.19 4.04
CA LYS A 305 9.30 -6.40 3.95
C LYS A 305 9.60 -6.77 2.50
N GLU A 306 8.58 -6.79 1.66
CA GLU A 306 8.70 -7.04 0.21
C GLU A 306 9.59 -6.00 -0.45
N PHE A 307 9.41 -4.71 -0.15
CA PHE A 307 10.23 -3.62 -0.67
C PHE A 307 11.71 -3.76 -0.29
N GLY A 308 11.99 -4.16 0.96
CA GLY A 308 13.35 -4.46 1.42
C GLY A 308 13.96 -5.73 0.78
N LEU A 309 13.15 -6.75 0.52
CA LEU A 309 13.55 -8.02 -0.11
C LEU A 309 13.67 -7.92 -1.65
N TRP A 310 12.96 -6.99 -2.29
CA TRP A 310 13.04 -6.70 -3.72
C TRP A 310 14.47 -6.31 -4.14
N ILE A 311 15.32 -5.92 -3.18
CA ILE A 311 16.74 -5.62 -3.37
C ILE A 311 17.60 -6.90 -3.48
N LEU A 312 17.17 -8.05 -2.94
CA LEU A 312 17.89 -9.32 -3.09
C LEU A 312 17.58 -10.05 -4.41
N PHE A 313 16.34 -10.03 -4.89
CA PHE A 313 15.95 -10.76 -6.11
C PHE A 313 16.54 -10.17 -7.40
N VAL A 314 16.74 -8.85 -7.46
CA VAL A 314 17.36 -8.19 -8.64
C VAL A 314 18.88 -8.43 -8.72
N TYR A 315 19.54 -8.85 -7.64
CA TYR A 315 20.98 -9.13 -7.66
C TYR A 315 21.35 -10.53 -8.16
N ILE A 316 20.39 -11.44 -8.32
CA ILE A 316 20.62 -12.80 -8.86
C ILE A 316 20.35 -12.85 -10.38
N ALA A 317 19.55 -11.94 -10.92
CA ALA A 317 19.36 -11.80 -12.36
C ALA A 317 20.37 -10.81 -12.95
N ARG A 318 21.34 -11.31 -13.74
CA ARG A 318 22.26 -10.48 -14.53
C ARG A 318 21.48 -9.41 -15.34
N PRO A 319 22.01 -8.19 -15.51
CA PRO A 319 21.29 -7.14 -16.21
C PRO A 319 21.32 -7.43 -17.71
N ILE A 320 20.16 -7.75 -18.29
CA ILE A 320 19.94 -7.52 -19.72
C ILE A 320 19.48 -6.07 -19.83
N GLN A 321 20.30 -5.22 -20.45
CA GLN A 321 19.90 -3.88 -20.86
C GLN A 321 18.73 -3.99 -21.84
N LEU A 322 17.52 -3.65 -21.41
CA LEU A 322 16.37 -3.47 -22.30
C LEU A 322 15.74 -2.09 -22.07
N HIS A 323 15.40 -1.43 -23.17
CA HIS A 323 14.99 -0.03 -23.24
C HIS A 323 13.62 0.24 -22.59
N SER A 324 13.40 1.51 -22.25
CA SER A 324 12.42 2.04 -21.29
C SER A 324 10.92 1.86 -21.62
N ALA A 325 10.55 1.52 -22.85
CA ALA A 325 9.14 1.34 -23.21
C ALA A 325 8.63 -0.09 -22.92
N GLU A 326 9.51 -1.09 -23.03
CA GLU A 326 9.15 -2.51 -22.81
C GLU A 326 9.12 -2.85 -21.32
N THR A 327 9.92 -2.15 -20.50
CA THR A 327 9.95 -2.31 -19.03
C THR A 327 8.66 -1.85 -18.35
N PHE A 328 7.96 -0.86 -18.91
CA PHE A 328 6.67 -0.39 -18.38
C PHE A 328 5.53 -1.37 -18.70
N GLN A 329 5.49 -1.90 -19.93
CA GLN A 329 4.58 -2.98 -20.31
C GLN A 329 4.89 -4.27 -19.52
N LEU A 330 6.17 -4.63 -19.36
CA LEU A 330 6.59 -5.81 -18.61
C LEU A 330 6.34 -5.65 -17.10
N ALA A 331 6.48 -4.46 -16.50
CA ALA A 331 6.17 -4.23 -15.08
C ALA A 331 4.65 -4.24 -14.80
N ILE A 332 3.81 -3.75 -15.72
CA ILE A 332 2.35 -3.89 -15.65
C ILE A 332 1.94 -5.36 -15.86
N LEU A 333 2.60 -6.06 -16.80
CA LEU A 333 2.41 -7.48 -17.03
C LEU A 333 2.86 -8.31 -15.81
N LEU A 334 3.99 -7.96 -15.18
CA LEU A 334 4.55 -8.60 -13.99
C LEU A 334 3.74 -8.30 -12.72
N ARG A 335 3.14 -7.10 -12.58
CA ARG A 335 2.19 -6.76 -11.50
C ARG A 335 0.87 -7.51 -11.61
N ARG A 336 0.38 -7.76 -12.84
CA ARG A 336 -0.74 -8.67 -13.07
C ARG A 336 -0.32 -10.12 -12.74
N LEU A 337 0.89 -10.51 -13.12
CA LEU A 337 1.51 -11.80 -12.78
C LEU A 337 1.87 -11.99 -11.28
N SER A 338 1.52 -11.13 -10.32
CA SER A 338 1.93 -11.37 -8.91
C SER A 338 0.78 -11.36 -7.89
N LYS A 339 -0.46 -11.08 -8.29
CA LYS A 339 -1.60 -11.13 -7.37
C LYS A 339 -2.38 -12.43 -7.58
N MET A 340 -2.70 -13.09 -6.46
CA MET A 340 -3.79 -14.05 -6.44
C MET A 340 -5.07 -13.27 -6.73
N GLU A 341 -5.65 -13.51 -7.88
CA GLU A 341 -6.92 -12.92 -8.32
C GLU A 341 -8.03 -13.96 -8.15
N GLN A 342 -9.28 -13.49 -8.19
CA GLN A 342 -10.45 -14.34 -8.26
C GLN A 342 -11.25 -13.98 -9.51
N THR A 343 -11.78 -14.98 -10.21
CA THR A 343 -12.66 -14.79 -11.37
C THR A 343 -13.96 -15.54 -11.19
N PHE A 344 -15.05 -14.97 -11.71
CA PHE A 344 -16.31 -15.67 -11.85
C PHE A 344 -16.35 -16.41 -13.20
N ILE A 345 -16.75 -17.67 -13.18
CA ILE A 345 -16.96 -18.50 -14.37
C ILE A 345 -18.28 -19.23 -14.19
N MET A 346 -19.08 -19.31 -15.25
CA MET A 346 -20.35 -20.02 -15.22
C MET A 346 -20.51 -20.94 -16.42
N ILE A 347 -20.76 -22.22 -16.16
CA ILE A 347 -21.20 -23.17 -17.18
C ILE A 347 -22.66 -22.90 -17.46
N LYS A 348 -22.98 -22.57 -18.71
CA LYS A 348 -24.32 -22.22 -19.17
C LYS A 348 -25.21 -23.46 -19.30
N PRO A 349 -26.54 -23.31 -19.48
CA PRO A 349 -27.45 -24.45 -19.44
C PRO A 349 -27.15 -25.55 -20.46
N ASP A 350 -26.69 -25.20 -21.65
CA ASP A 350 -26.26 -26.17 -22.66
C ASP A 350 -25.03 -26.98 -22.22
N GLY A 351 -24.07 -26.37 -21.52
CA GLY A 351 -22.92 -27.08 -20.95
C GLY A 351 -23.31 -28.08 -19.88
N VAL A 352 -24.30 -27.74 -19.06
CA VAL A 352 -24.86 -28.66 -18.05
C VAL A 352 -25.64 -29.79 -18.71
N GLN A 353 -26.54 -29.48 -19.64
CA GLN A 353 -27.36 -30.47 -20.36
C GLN A 353 -26.52 -31.46 -21.18
N ARG A 354 -25.36 -31.03 -21.65
CA ARG A 354 -24.40 -31.86 -22.41
C ARG A 354 -23.42 -32.64 -21.52
N ASN A 355 -23.62 -32.65 -20.21
CA ASN A 355 -22.76 -33.32 -19.22
C ASN A 355 -21.29 -32.87 -19.25
N LEU A 356 -21.02 -31.59 -19.52
CA LEU A 356 -19.65 -31.05 -19.65
C LEU A 356 -19.08 -30.50 -18.33
N VAL A 357 -19.83 -30.59 -17.21
CA VAL A 357 -19.46 -29.95 -15.93
C VAL A 357 -18.09 -30.41 -15.42
N GLY A 358 -17.89 -31.72 -15.28
CA GLY A 358 -16.63 -32.26 -14.77
C GLY A 358 -15.44 -31.99 -15.69
N GLU A 359 -15.65 -32.09 -17.01
CA GLU A 359 -14.63 -31.83 -18.01
C GLU A 359 -14.17 -30.37 -17.95
N ILE A 360 -15.11 -29.41 -17.89
CA ILE A 360 -14.81 -27.98 -17.80
C ILE A 360 -14.11 -27.63 -16.49
N ILE A 361 -14.60 -28.12 -15.34
CA ILE A 361 -13.95 -27.91 -14.03
C ILE A 361 -12.50 -28.41 -14.08
N GLY A 362 -12.30 -29.62 -14.63
CA GLY A 362 -10.99 -30.23 -14.77
C GLY A 362 -10.00 -29.40 -15.58
N ARG A 363 -10.44 -28.57 -16.54
CA ARG A 363 -9.55 -27.66 -17.28
C ARG A 363 -8.92 -26.59 -16.37
N PHE A 364 -9.68 -26.06 -15.42
CA PHE A 364 -9.19 -25.05 -14.48
C PHE A 364 -8.36 -25.69 -13.34
N GLU A 365 -8.77 -26.85 -12.82
CA GLU A 365 -8.01 -27.57 -11.80
C GLU A 365 -6.64 -28.03 -12.33
N LYS A 366 -6.60 -28.63 -13.52
CA LYS A 366 -5.34 -29.06 -14.16
C LYS A 366 -4.41 -27.89 -14.48
N LYS A 367 -4.96 -26.68 -14.66
CA LYS A 367 -4.15 -25.47 -14.80
C LYS A 367 -3.46 -25.06 -13.48
N GLY A 368 -3.99 -25.52 -12.35
CA GLY A 368 -3.51 -25.19 -11.01
C GLY A 368 -4.34 -24.12 -10.29
N PHE A 369 -5.52 -23.77 -10.81
CA PHE A 369 -6.42 -22.84 -10.13
C PHE A 369 -7.20 -23.51 -9.00
N THR A 370 -7.49 -22.74 -7.97
CA THR A 370 -8.16 -23.22 -6.75
C THR A 370 -9.65 -22.91 -6.84
N LEU A 371 -10.51 -23.92 -6.70
CA LEU A 371 -11.96 -23.74 -6.68
C LEU A 371 -12.39 -23.20 -5.30
N LYS A 372 -12.89 -21.96 -5.26
CA LYS A 372 -13.30 -21.28 -4.01
C LYS A 372 -14.81 -21.24 -3.83
N GLY A 373 -15.59 -21.40 -4.90
CA GLY A 373 -17.05 -21.46 -4.84
C GLY A 373 -17.61 -22.30 -5.99
N LEU A 374 -18.66 -23.06 -5.72
CA LEU A 374 -19.35 -23.91 -6.70
C LEU A 374 -20.84 -23.99 -6.33
N LYS A 375 -21.73 -23.65 -7.28
CA LYS A 375 -23.18 -23.77 -7.13
C LYS A 375 -23.81 -24.31 -8.41
N LEU A 376 -24.62 -25.36 -8.31
CA LEU A 376 -25.57 -25.76 -9.35
C LEU A 376 -26.93 -25.13 -9.03
N ILE A 377 -27.40 -24.22 -9.88
CA ILE A 377 -28.59 -23.42 -9.59
C ILE A 377 -29.36 -23.08 -10.86
N THR A 378 -30.68 -22.91 -10.75
CA THR A 378 -31.50 -22.27 -11.80
C THR A 378 -31.83 -20.86 -11.34
N VAL A 379 -31.70 -19.87 -12.22
CA VAL A 379 -31.93 -18.46 -11.90
C VAL A 379 -33.20 -17.95 -12.56
N ASP A 380 -33.84 -16.96 -11.96
CA ASP A 380 -34.96 -16.25 -12.58
C ASP A 380 -34.50 -15.12 -13.50
N SER A 381 -35.42 -14.57 -14.29
CA SER A 381 -35.12 -13.48 -15.23
C SER A 381 -34.59 -12.24 -14.51
N ALA A 382 -35.11 -11.90 -13.32
CA ALA A 382 -34.66 -10.73 -12.58
C ALA A 382 -33.19 -10.85 -12.14
N PHE A 383 -32.76 -12.05 -11.75
CA PHE A 383 -31.37 -12.32 -11.43
C PHE A 383 -30.48 -12.29 -12.68
N ALA A 384 -30.94 -12.92 -13.77
CA ALA A 384 -30.24 -12.90 -15.06
C ALA A 384 -30.03 -11.48 -15.61
N GLU A 385 -31.05 -10.63 -15.49
CA GLU A 385 -30.98 -9.21 -15.87
C GLU A 385 -29.97 -8.44 -15.02
N ARG A 386 -29.91 -8.68 -13.70
CA ARG A 386 -28.88 -8.08 -12.83
C ARG A 386 -27.48 -8.53 -13.24
N HIS A 387 -27.30 -9.80 -13.60
CA HIS A 387 -26.02 -10.32 -14.06
C HIS A 387 -25.57 -9.66 -15.38
N TYR A 388 -26.49 -9.47 -16.33
CA TYR A 388 -26.20 -8.89 -17.63
C TYR A 388 -26.51 -7.38 -17.73
N ALA A 389 -26.63 -6.66 -16.61
CA ALA A 389 -27.08 -5.28 -16.59
C ALA A 389 -26.28 -4.34 -17.52
N ASP A 390 -24.95 -4.55 -17.60
CA ASP A 390 -24.03 -3.79 -18.47
C ASP A 390 -24.31 -4.00 -19.97
N LEU A 391 -25.07 -5.04 -20.33
CA LEU A 391 -25.46 -5.38 -21.71
C LEU A 391 -26.92 -5.05 -22.02
N SER A 392 -27.67 -4.44 -21.08
CA SER A 392 -29.11 -4.15 -21.23
C SER A 392 -29.48 -3.35 -22.49
N ALA A 393 -28.57 -2.50 -22.98
CA ALA A 393 -28.77 -1.72 -24.20
C ALA A 393 -28.43 -2.48 -25.50
N LYS A 394 -27.96 -3.73 -25.43
CA LYS A 394 -27.56 -4.52 -26.60
C LYS A 394 -28.76 -5.28 -27.17
N PRO A 395 -28.88 -5.40 -28.51
CA PRO A 395 -30.04 -6.01 -29.16
C PRO A 395 -30.22 -7.50 -28.83
N PHE A 396 -29.15 -8.18 -28.37
CA PHE A 396 -29.16 -9.59 -27.98
C PHE A 396 -29.39 -9.82 -26.47
N PHE A 397 -29.61 -8.76 -25.67
CA PHE A 397 -29.76 -8.85 -24.22
C PHE A 397 -30.87 -9.82 -23.79
N ASN A 398 -32.07 -9.68 -24.37
CA ASN A 398 -33.20 -10.56 -24.05
C ASN A 398 -32.88 -12.03 -24.35
N GLY A 399 -32.21 -12.30 -25.47
CA GLY A 399 -31.78 -13.65 -25.81
C GLY A 399 -30.75 -14.24 -24.83
N LEU A 400 -29.87 -13.40 -24.25
CA LEU A 400 -28.95 -13.83 -23.19
C LEU A 400 -29.69 -14.20 -21.90
N VAL A 401 -30.68 -13.38 -21.52
CA VAL A 401 -31.54 -13.62 -20.36
C VAL A 401 -32.35 -14.90 -20.55
N GLU A 402 -33.04 -15.06 -21.68
CA GLU A 402 -33.80 -16.28 -22.01
C GLU A 402 -32.93 -17.53 -22.00
N TYR A 403 -31.69 -17.42 -22.50
CA TYR A 403 -30.77 -18.54 -22.51
C TYR A 403 -30.30 -18.94 -21.11
N ILE A 404 -29.87 -18.01 -20.27
CA ILE A 404 -29.36 -18.39 -18.93
C ILE A 404 -30.46 -18.95 -18.02
N VAL A 405 -31.73 -18.52 -18.19
CA VAL A 405 -32.87 -19.06 -17.44
C VAL A 405 -33.43 -20.35 -18.03
N SER A 406 -32.97 -20.80 -19.20
CA SER A 406 -33.53 -21.98 -19.89
C SER A 406 -33.18 -23.32 -19.22
N GLY A 407 -32.42 -23.30 -18.12
CA GLY A 407 -32.03 -24.50 -17.38
C GLY A 407 -31.02 -24.19 -16.27
N PRO A 408 -30.52 -25.21 -15.58
CA PRO A 408 -29.54 -25.04 -14.52
C PRO A 408 -28.18 -24.59 -15.07
N VAL A 409 -27.49 -23.77 -14.30
CA VAL A 409 -26.11 -23.34 -14.53
C VAL A 409 -25.22 -23.81 -13.41
N VAL A 410 -23.91 -23.92 -13.70
CA VAL A 410 -22.89 -24.14 -12.66
C VAL A 410 -22.07 -22.87 -12.51
N ALA A 411 -22.33 -22.12 -11.46
CA ALA A 411 -21.60 -20.91 -11.09
C ALA A 411 -20.37 -21.28 -10.25
N MET A 412 -19.21 -20.71 -10.59
CA MET A 412 -17.92 -21.05 -10.00
C MET A 412 -17.10 -19.81 -9.70
N VAL A 413 -16.30 -19.88 -8.63
CA VAL A 413 -15.26 -18.90 -8.32
C VAL A 413 -13.91 -19.60 -8.33
N TRP A 414 -13.01 -19.13 -9.18
CA TRP A 414 -11.66 -19.66 -9.32
C TRP A 414 -10.64 -18.64 -8.83
N GLU A 415 -9.68 -19.10 -8.04
CA GLU A 415 -8.58 -18.29 -7.52
C GLU A 415 -7.23 -18.73 -8.08
N GLY A 416 -6.40 -17.76 -8.45
CA GLY A 416 -5.06 -18.01 -8.97
C GLY A 416 -4.37 -16.76 -9.49
N LYS A 417 -3.07 -16.87 -9.73
CA LYS A 417 -2.26 -15.83 -10.38
C LYS A 417 -2.79 -15.57 -11.80
N ASN A 418 -3.17 -14.33 -12.10
CA ASN A 418 -3.77 -13.95 -13.40
C ASN A 418 -4.99 -14.80 -13.80
N VAL A 419 -5.79 -15.27 -12.84
CA VAL A 419 -6.86 -16.23 -13.14
C VAL A 419 -7.94 -15.64 -14.07
N VAL A 420 -8.19 -14.33 -14.04
CA VAL A 420 -9.16 -13.68 -14.94
C VAL A 420 -8.67 -13.78 -16.39
N ALA A 421 -7.46 -13.25 -16.66
CA ALA A 421 -6.90 -13.23 -18.00
C ALA A 421 -6.63 -14.65 -18.54
N THR A 422 -6.12 -15.54 -17.70
CA THR A 422 -5.81 -16.92 -18.10
C THR A 422 -7.08 -17.75 -18.25
N GLY A 423 -8.09 -17.53 -17.39
CA GLY A 423 -9.40 -18.16 -17.52
C GLY A 423 -10.06 -17.82 -18.84
N ARG A 424 -9.97 -16.56 -19.29
CA ARG A 424 -10.44 -16.16 -20.62
C ARG A 424 -9.73 -16.87 -21.76
N LYS A 425 -8.42 -17.16 -21.62
CA LYS A 425 -7.67 -17.95 -22.60
C LYS A 425 -8.12 -19.42 -22.62
N ILE A 426 -8.41 -20.02 -21.46
CA ILE A 426 -8.96 -21.39 -21.37
C ILE A 426 -10.35 -21.44 -21.99
N ILE A 427 -11.18 -20.41 -21.77
CA ILE A 427 -12.54 -20.31 -22.31
C ILE A 427 -12.54 -20.21 -23.83
N GLY A 428 -11.68 -19.37 -24.41
CA GLY A 428 -11.69 -19.06 -25.85
C GLY A 428 -12.49 -17.81 -26.21
N ALA A 429 -12.37 -17.36 -27.46
CA ALA A 429 -13.05 -16.17 -27.97
C ALA A 429 -14.59 -16.31 -27.88
N THR A 430 -15.33 -15.20 -27.84
CA THR A 430 -16.80 -15.25 -27.76
C THR A 430 -17.42 -15.93 -28.98
N ASN A 431 -16.82 -15.70 -30.15
CA ASN A 431 -17.11 -16.44 -31.37
C ASN A 431 -16.33 -17.76 -31.37
N PRO A 432 -16.99 -18.94 -31.36
CA PRO A 432 -16.31 -20.23 -31.36
C PRO A 432 -15.39 -20.42 -32.57
N ALA A 433 -15.75 -19.88 -33.74
CA ALA A 433 -14.91 -19.95 -34.94
C ALA A 433 -13.56 -19.22 -34.82
N GLU A 434 -13.46 -18.28 -33.88
CA GLU A 434 -12.22 -17.53 -33.57
C GLU A 434 -11.48 -18.13 -32.36
N SER A 435 -12.00 -19.20 -31.77
CA SER A 435 -11.38 -19.84 -30.60
C SER A 435 -10.31 -20.83 -31.04
N ALA A 436 -9.16 -20.82 -30.35
CA ALA A 436 -8.10 -21.78 -30.61
C ALA A 436 -8.54 -23.21 -30.22
N PRO A 437 -8.06 -24.26 -30.93
CA PRO A 437 -8.26 -25.65 -30.50
C PRO A 437 -7.75 -25.89 -29.08
N GLY A 438 -8.47 -26.70 -28.29
CA GLY A 438 -8.15 -26.98 -26.88
C GLY A 438 -8.73 -25.98 -25.88
N THR A 439 -9.37 -24.90 -26.35
CA THR A 439 -10.18 -24.01 -25.51
C THR A 439 -11.60 -24.55 -25.37
N ILE A 440 -12.31 -24.18 -24.31
CA ILE A 440 -13.66 -24.70 -24.04
C ILE A 440 -14.63 -24.39 -25.20
N ARG A 441 -14.58 -23.17 -25.74
CA ARG A 441 -15.42 -22.78 -26.88
C ARG A 441 -14.94 -23.39 -28.20
N GLY A 442 -13.63 -23.52 -28.40
CA GLY A 442 -13.09 -24.20 -29.59
C GLY A 442 -13.43 -25.69 -29.62
N ASP A 443 -13.45 -26.35 -28.47
CA ASP A 443 -13.71 -27.79 -28.37
C ASP A 443 -15.22 -28.11 -28.36
N TYR A 444 -16.06 -27.22 -27.80
CA TYR A 444 -17.46 -27.56 -27.50
C TYR A 444 -18.52 -26.63 -28.10
N ALA A 445 -18.17 -25.57 -28.83
CA ALA A 445 -19.15 -24.65 -29.40
C ALA A 445 -18.95 -24.45 -30.91
N ILE A 446 -20.05 -24.20 -31.61
CA ILE A 446 -20.08 -23.87 -33.05
C ILE A 446 -20.69 -22.48 -33.22
N ASP A 447 -21.89 -22.27 -32.66
CA ASP A 447 -22.61 -20.99 -32.74
C ASP A 447 -22.33 -20.07 -31.55
N ILE A 448 -22.26 -18.76 -31.83
CA ILE A 448 -22.00 -17.71 -30.83
C ILE A 448 -23.06 -17.73 -29.71
N GLY A 449 -24.32 -17.99 -30.06
CA GLY A 449 -25.45 -18.00 -29.12
C GLY A 449 -25.49 -19.21 -28.18
N ARG A 450 -24.75 -20.29 -28.47
CA ARG A 450 -24.72 -21.54 -27.68
C ARG A 450 -23.26 -21.94 -27.41
N ASN A 451 -22.58 -21.11 -26.62
CA ASN A 451 -21.14 -21.19 -26.43
C ASN A 451 -20.70 -21.71 -25.06
N VAL A 452 -21.55 -22.49 -24.38
CA VAL A 452 -21.24 -23.37 -23.23
C VAL A 452 -20.83 -22.68 -21.93
N ILE A 453 -20.15 -21.53 -21.96
CA ILE A 453 -19.50 -20.96 -20.78
C ILE A 453 -19.44 -19.42 -20.81
N HIS A 454 -19.56 -18.82 -19.63
CA HIS A 454 -19.31 -17.41 -19.34
C HIS A 454 -18.08 -17.28 -18.44
N GLY A 455 -17.36 -16.17 -18.58
CA GLY A 455 -16.29 -15.82 -17.64
C GLY A 455 -16.00 -14.32 -17.68
N SER A 456 -15.74 -13.75 -16.50
CA SER A 456 -15.47 -12.33 -16.31
C SER A 456 -14.35 -11.85 -17.23
N ASP A 457 -14.50 -10.65 -17.79
CA ASP A 457 -13.53 -10.04 -18.71
C ASP A 457 -12.48 -9.17 -18.01
N ALA A 458 -12.73 -8.77 -16.76
CA ALA A 458 -11.87 -7.95 -15.93
C ALA A 458 -11.98 -8.34 -14.45
N VAL A 459 -11.03 -7.89 -13.63
CA VAL A 459 -11.03 -8.14 -12.18
C VAL A 459 -12.21 -7.44 -11.52
N GLU A 460 -12.57 -6.27 -11.99
CA GLU A 460 -13.67 -5.46 -11.48
C GLU A 460 -15.03 -6.11 -11.78
N SER A 461 -15.21 -6.66 -12.99
CA SER A 461 -16.44 -7.40 -13.34
C SER A 461 -16.50 -8.72 -12.56
N ALA A 462 -15.38 -9.43 -12.41
CA ALA A 462 -15.30 -10.62 -11.57
C ALA A 462 -15.76 -10.36 -10.14
N ARG A 463 -15.31 -9.28 -9.49
CA ARG A 463 -15.74 -8.94 -8.13
C ARG A 463 -17.25 -8.72 -8.04
N LYS A 464 -17.81 -7.93 -8.96
CA LYS A 464 -19.27 -7.67 -9.00
C LYS A 464 -20.06 -8.96 -9.17
N GLU A 465 -19.62 -9.81 -10.10
CA GLU A 465 -20.27 -11.11 -10.36
C GLU A 465 -20.14 -12.04 -9.15
N ILE A 466 -18.97 -12.15 -8.52
CA ILE A 466 -18.79 -12.96 -7.30
C ILE A 466 -19.72 -12.48 -6.20
N THR A 467 -19.80 -11.17 -5.94
CA THR A 467 -20.71 -10.62 -4.92
C THR A 467 -22.18 -10.91 -5.23
N LEU A 468 -22.58 -10.87 -6.51
CA LEU A 468 -23.94 -11.18 -6.92
C LEU A 468 -24.29 -12.67 -6.75
N TRP A 469 -23.38 -13.57 -7.12
CA TRP A 469 -23.61 -15.02 -7.15
C TRP A 469 -23.30 -15.73 -5.82
N PHE A 470 -22.43 -15.15 -4.98
CA PHE A 470 -22.00 -15.69 -3.69
C PHE A 470 -22.08 -14.62 -2.58
N PRO A 471 -23.28 -14.07 -2.29
CA PRO A 471 -23.45 -13.05 -1.26
C PRO A 471 -23.10 -13.55 0.15
N GLU A 472 -23.16 -14.85 0.39
CA GLU A 472 -22.75 -15.50 1.64
C GLU A 472 -21.22 -15.64 1.80
N GLY A 473 -20.46 -15.29 0.76
CA GLY A 473 -19.02 -15.49 0.68
C GLY A 473 -18.63 -16.79 -0.02
N ILE A 474 -17.32 -17.03 -0.07
CA ILE A 474 -16.68 -18.19 -0.71
C ILE A 474 -15.89 -18.99 0.32
N ALA A 475 -15.52 -20.22 -0.02
CA ALA A 475 -14.78 -21.09 0.89
C ALA A 475 -13.35 -20.60 1.13
N GLU A 476 -12.97 -20.44 2.39
CA GLU A 476 -11.60 -20.11 2.78
C GLU A 476 -10.77 -21.36 3.05
N TRP A 477 -9.88 -21.69 2.11
CA TRP A 477 -8.98 -22.82 2.19
C TRP A 477 -7.75 -22.59 1.32
N LYS A 478 -6.68 -23.34 1.57
CA LYS A 478 -5.43 -23.34 0.79
C LYS A 478 -5.08 -24.76 0.39
N SER A 479 -4.81 -24.96 -0.91
CA SER A 479 -4.39 -26.27 -1.42
C SER A 479 -3.01 -26.66 -0.90
N SER A 480 -2.84 -27.93 -0.51
CA SER A 480 -1.53 -28.49 -0.17
C SER A 480 -0.57 -28.47 -1.37
N ALA A 481 -1.11 -28.52 -2.59
CA ALA A 481 -0.36 -28.41 -3.84
C ALA A 481 0.14 -26.98 -4.13
N HIS A 482 -0.27 -25.97 -3.36
CA HIS A 482 -0.01 -24.57 -3.69
C HIS A 482 1.47 -24.24 -3.92
N HIS A 483 2.36 -24.73 -3.06
CA HIS A 483 3.81 -24.50 -3.18
C HIS A 483 4.49 -25.29 -4.31
N TRP A 484 3.79 -26.26 -4.90
CA TRP A 484 4.23 -26.99 -6.09
C TRP A 484 3.77 -26.34 -7.40
N ILE A 485 2.78 -25.44 -7.32
CA ILE A 485 2.14 -24.78 -8.48
C ILE A 485 2.56 -23.31 -8.59
N TYR A 486 2.73 -22.64 -7.45
CA TYR A 486 3.06 -21.22 -7.35
C TYR A 486 4.40 -21.04 -6.62
N GLU A 487 5.24 -20.14 -7.15
CA GLU A 487 6.55 -19.74 -6.60
C GLU A 487 6.45 -18.50 -5.71
#